data_AF-A0A090V7L5-F1
#
_entry.id   AF-A0A090V7L5-F1
#
_cell.length_a   1.000
_cell.length_b   1.000
_cell.length_c   1.000
_cell.angle_alpha   90.00
_cell.angle_beta   90.00
_cell.angle_gamma   90.00
#
_symmetry.space_group_name_H-M   'P 1'
#
loop_
_entity.id
_entity.type
_entity.pdbx_description
1 polymer ?
#
loop_
_entity_poly.entity_id
_entity_poly.type
_entity_poly.pdbx_seq_one_letter_code
_entity_poly.pdbx_strand_id
1 'polypeptide(L)'
;MFSFLNTLQRLIKNQQEAPTTQPKYSNEQLLQWATGCMLEGLPDAFYEARVTCECSVNDEGHQTVSVSHEFKLTAESEYARFSPPDDLYATNCIEQILTGKKWKYAAIIFNPQTTRFEWK
;
A
#
# COMPACT_ATOMS: atom_id res chain seq x y z
N MET A 1 15.23 13.87 17.46
CA MET A 1 13.96 14.50 17.90
C MET A 1 13.00 14.46 16.72
N PHE A 2 11.99 13.60 16.79
CA PHE A 2 11.07 13.32 15.69
C PHE A 2 10.06 14.46 15.54
N SER A 3 10.15 15.20 14.43
CA SER A 3 9.25 16.31 14.10
C SER A 3 8.12 15.89 13.15
N PHE A 4 7.64 14.65 13.28
CA PHE A 4 6.63 14.06 12.37
C PHE A 4 5.19 14.15 12.91
N LEU A 5 5.00 14.27 14.23
CA LEU A 5 3.68 14.20 14.86
C LEU A 5 2.86 15.51 14.74
N ASN A 6 3.53 16.67 14.75
CA ASN A 6 2.84 17.96 14.77
C ASN A 6 2.27 18.38 13.40
N THR A 7 2.82 17.86 12.31
CA THR A 7 2.30 18.08 10.95
C THR A 7 1.08 17.22 10.66
N LEU A 8 1.01 16.00 11.23
CA LEU A 8 -0.12 15.08 11.07
C LEU A 8 -1.40 15.64 11.71
N GLN A 9 -1.30 16.22 12.91
CA GLN A 9 -2.45 16.83 13.59
C GLN A 9 -3.07 18.00 12.80
N ARG A 10 -2.26 18.74 12.02
CA ARG A 10 -2.74 19.88 11.23
C ARG A 10 -3.56 19.46 10.00
N LEU A 11 -3.29 18.29 9.43
CA LEU A 11 -3.95 17.82 8.20
C LEU A 11 -5.31 17.15 8.46
N ILE A 12 -5.47 16.50 9.62
CA ILE A 12 -6.71 15.84 10.01
C ILE A 12 -7.85 16.85 10.25
N LYS A 13 -7.50 18.05 10.72
CA LYS A 13 -8.50 19.09 11.07
C LYS A 13 -9.21 19.71 9.84
N ASN A 14 -8.72 19.46 8.63
CA ASN A 14 -9.27 20.04 7.39
C ASN A 14 -10.18 19.07 6.60
N GLN A 15 -10.47 17.87 7.11
CA GLN A 15 -11.39 16.94 6.45
C GLN A 15 -12.83 17.13 6.95
N GLN A 16 -13.48 18.20 6.51
CA GLN A 16 -14.94 18.32 6.56
C GLN A 16 -15.50 18.63 5.16
N GLU A 17 -16.29 17.65 4.70
CA GLU A 17 -17.43 17.73 3.77
C GLU A 17 -17.29 17.60 2.23
N ALA A 18 -18.12 16.66 1.76
CA ALA A 18 -18.84 16.48 0.49
C ALA A 18 -18.17 15.81 -0.75
N PRO A 19 -18.92 14.98 -1.51
CA PRO A 19 -18.39 14.01 -2.47
C PRO A 19 -18.64 14.40 -3.94
N THR A 20 -17.59 14.43 -4.77
CA THR A 20 -17.70 14.39 -6.24
C THR A 20 -16.39 13.92 -6.87
N THR A 21 -16.42 12.71 -7.45
CA THR A 21 -15.61 12.19 -8.57
C THR A 21 -14.25 12.85 -8.88
N GLN A 22 -13.43 12.98 -7.86
CA GLN A 22 -11.98 13.05 -7.93
C GLN A 22 -11.47 12.01 -6.93
N PRO A 23 -10.34 11.31 -7.18
CA PRO A 23 -9.77 10.47 -6.14
C PRO A 23 -9.57 11.35 -4.92
N LYS A 24 -10.25 10.99 -3.81
CA LYS A 24 -10.31 11.78 -2.57
C LYS A 24 -8.92 12.10 -2.02
N TYR A 25 -7.92 11.34 -2.46
CA TYR A 25 -6.53 11.38 -2.06
C TYR A 25 -5.62 11.24 -3.28
N SER A 26 -4.45 11.86 -3.25
CA SER A 26 -3.44 11.66 -4.30
C SER A 26 -2.83 10.26 -4.20
N ASN A 27 -2.25 9.77 -5.30
CA ASN A 27 -1.53 8.49 -5.30
C ASN A 27 -0.41 8.47 -4.26
N GLU A 28 0.32 9.58 -4.09
CA GLU A 28 1.38 9.70 -3.09
C GLU A 28 0.85 9.53 -1.66
N GLN A 29 -0.31 10.12 -1.35
CA GLN A 29 -0.94 9.97 -0.03
C GLN A 29 -1.35 8.52 0.22
N LEU A 30 -1.97 7.87 -0.77
CA LEU A 30 -2.38 6.47 -0.68
C LEU A 30 -1.17 5.54 -0.48
N LEU A 31 -0.08 5.78 -1.22
CA LEU A 31 1.17 5.04 -1.06
C LEU A 31 1.79 5.25 0.33
N GLN A 32 1.82 6.48 0.82
CA GLN A 32 2.35 6.79 2.16
C GLN A 32 1.56 6.08 3.26
N TRP A 33 0.24 6.06 3.18
CA TRP A 33 -0.58 5.38 4.18
C TRP A 33 -0.46 3.86 4.09
N ALA A 34 -0.45 3.29 2.89
CA ALA A 34 -0.23 1.86 2.69
C ALA A 34 1.12 1.43 3.28
N THR A 35 2.20 2.17 2.98
CA THR A 35 3.52 1.92 3.53
C THR A 35 3.55 2.07 5.05
N GLY A 36 2.90 3.11 5.59
CA GLY A 36 2.80 3.32 7.04
C GLY A 36 2.16 2.14 7.77
N CYS A 37 1.04 1.63 7.25
CA CYS A 37 0.35 0.46 7.81
C CYS A 37 1.23 -0.80 7.74
N MET A 38 1.93 -1.01 6.63
CA MET A 38 2.81 -2.18 6.48
C MET A 38 4.03 -2.15 7.41
N LEU A 39 4.59 -0.96 7.70
CA LEU A 39 5.75 -0.81 8.58
C LEU A 39 5.50 -1.32 10.00
N GLU A 40 4.26 -1.27 10.49
CA GLU A 40 3.91 -1.76 11.83
C GLU A 40 4.05 -3.30 11.96
N GLY A 41 3.98 -4.04 10.84
CA GLY A 41 4.14 -5.49 10.81
C GLY A 41 5.56 -5.96 10.47
N LEU A 42 6.51 -5.04 10.26
CA LEU A 42 7.87 -5.35 9.82
C LEU A 42 8.88 -5.29 10.98
N PRO A 43 10.01 -6.01 10.86
CA PRO A 43 11.13 -5.84 11.79
C PRO A 43 11.75 -4.44 11.64
N ASP A 44 12.39 -3.95 12.71
CA ASP A 44 13.05 -2.64 12.73
C ASP A 44 14.06 -2.42 11.59
N ALA A 45 14.70 -3.51 11.15
CA ALA A 45 15.63 -3.51 10.03
C ALA A 45 15.20 -4.54 8.97
N PHE A 46 14.98 -4.06 7.75
CA PHE A 46 14.72 -4.88 6.56
C PHE A 46 15.33 -4.20 5.34
N TYR A 47 15.62 -4.99 4.31
CA TYR A 47 16.18 -4.48 3.06
C TYR A 47 15.09 -3.97 2.12
N GLU A 48 14.03 -4.75 1.93
CA GLU A 48 12.90 -4.40 1.07
C GLU A 48 11.66 -5.15 1.55
N ALA A 49 10.52 -4.47 1.51
CA ALA A 49 9.21 -5.05 1.73
C ALA A 49 8.32 -4.75 0.53
N ARG A 50 7.35 -5.63 0.29
CA ARG A 50 6.38 -5.48 -0.78
C ARG A 50 5.01 -5.99 -0.35
N VAL A 51 4.00 -5.32 -0.88
CA VAL A 51 2.66 -5.88 -1.02
C VAL A 51 2.40 -6.08 -2.50
N THR A 52 1.92 -7.26 -2.85
CA THR A 52 1.57 -7.63 -4.22
C THR A 52 0.09 -8.00 -4.26
N CYS A 53 -0.62 -7.41 -5.21
CA CYS A 53 -2.00 -7.73 -5.55
C CYS A 53 -2.05 -8.37 -6.94
N GLU A 54 -2.67 -9.53 -7.04
CA GLU A 54 -2.94 -10.20 -8.30
C GLU A 54 -4.45 -10.30 -8.53
N CYS A 55 -4.90 -9.66 -9.60
CA CYS A 55 -6.29 -9.64 -10.00
C CYS A 55 -6.54 -10.75 -11.04
N SER A 56 -7.47 -11.65 -10.71
CA SER A 56 -7.99 -12.68 -11.60
C SER A 56 -9.49 -12.50 -11.82
N VAL A 57 -9.99 -12.96 -12.96
CA VAL A 57 -11.42 -12.98 -13.29
C VAL A 57 -11.79 -14.43 -13.53
N ASN A 58 -12.81 -14.94 -12.83
CA ASN A 58 -13.30 -16.29 -13.03
C ASN A 58 -14.18 -16.38 -14.30
N ASP A 59 -14.57 -17.60 -14.69
CA ASP A 59 -15.39 -17.84 -15.90
C ASP A 59 -16.78 -17.17 -15.83
N GLU A 60 -17.24 -16.81 -14.62
CA GLU A 60 -18.49 -16.11 -14.36
C GLU A 60 -18.34 -14.57 -14.37
N GLY A 61 -17.12 -14.06 -14.61
CA GLY A 61 -16.84 -12.62 -14.66
C GLY A 61 -16.61 -11.96 -13.30
N HIS A 62 -16.57 -12.72 -12.21
CA HIS A 62 -16.25 -12.21 -10.88
C HIS A 62 -14.74 -11.97 -10.74
N GLN A 63 -14.39 -10.78 -10.25
CA GLN A 63 -13.01 -10.39 -9.96
C GLN A 63 -12.61 -10.89 -8.57
N THR A 64 -11.46 -11.57 -8.48
CA THR A 64 -10.83 -11.97 -7.22
C THR A 64 -9.45 -11.35 -7.15
N VAL A 65 -9.12 -10.71 -6.02
CA VAL A 65 -7.82 -10.11 -5.76
C VAL A 65 -7.10 -10.94 -4.71
N SER A 66 -5.98 -11.55 -5.10
CA SER A 66 -5.06 -12.24 -4.20
C SER A 66 -4.01 -11.25 -3.70
N VAL A 67 -3.75 -11.25 -2.39
CA VAL A 67 -2.82 -10.31 -1.75
C VAL A 67 -1.69 -11.09 -1.09
N SER A 68 -0.46 -10.59 -1.20
CA SER A 68 0.72 -11.14 -0.52
C SER A 68 1.57 -10.03 0.07
N HIS A 69 1.94 -10.21 1.34
CA HIS A 69 2.80 -9.30 2.10
C HIS A 69 4.12 -10.00 2.39
N GLU A 70 5.20 -9.45 1.87
CA GLU A 70 6.51 -10.08 1.87
C GLU A 70 7.63 -9.10 2.17
N PHE A 71 8.69 -9.56 2.82
CA PHE A 71 9.89 -8.76 3.09
C PHE A 71 11.15 -9.62 3.03
N LYS A 72 12.29 -8.97 2.84
CA LYS A 72 13.60 -9.61 2.92
C LYS A 72 14.54 -8.78 3.78
N LEU A 73 15.40 -9.46 4.55
CA LEU A 73 16.30 -8.82 5.51
C LEU A 73 17.56 -8.26 4.85
N THR A 74 18.02 -8.88 3.78
CA THR A 74 19.19 -8.46 3.00
C THR A 74 18.88 -8.52 1.50
N ALA A 75 19.80 -8.03 0.66
CA ALA A 75 19.65 -8.10 -0.79
C ALA A 75 19.57 -9.56 -1.30
N GLU A 76 20.29 -10.47 -0.62
CA GLU A 76 20.50 -11.88 -0.99
C GLU A 76 19.52 -12.83 -0.31
N SER A 77 18.81 -12.40 0.73
CA SER A 77 17.83 -13.26 1.41
C SER A 77 16.55 -13.45 0.60
N GLU A 78 15.95 -14.63 0.72
CA GLU A 78 14.61 -14.90 0.21
C GLU A 78 13.55 -14.02 0.87
N TYR A 79 12.42 -13.85 0.17
CA TYR A 79 11.26 -13.19 0.75
C TYR A 79 10.59 -14.08 1.80
N ALA A 80 10.37 -13.52 2.98
CA ALA A 80 9.54 -14.08 4.03
C ALA A 80 8.19 -13.35 4.06
N ARG A 81 7.14 -14.07 4.45
CA ARG A 81 5.82 -13.47 4.65
C ARG A 81 5.74 -12.76 5.98
N PHE A 82 4.98 -11.68 6.01
CA PHE A 82 4.59 -11.00 7.24
C PHE A 82 3.10 -10.70 7.22
N SER A 83 2.54 -10.32 8.37
CA SER A 83 1.14 -9.92 8.49
C SER A 83 1.09 -8.50 9.05
N PRO A 84 0.73 -7.49 8.24
CA PRO A 84 0.49 -6.15 8.78
C PRO A 84 -0.74 -6.15 9.70
N PRO A 85 -0.91 -5.13 10.56
CA PRO A 85 -2.07 -5.02 11.44
C PRO A 85 -3.41 -4.93 10.69
N ASP A 86 -3.40 -4.33 9.49
CA ASP A 86 -4.52 -4.33 8.54
C ASP A 86 -4.00 -4.81 7.18
N ASP A 87 -4.34 -6.06 6.84
CA ASP A 87 -3.90 -6.75 5.63
C ASP A 87 -4.72 -6.38 4.38
N LEU A 88 -5.79 -5.60 4.53
CA LEU A 88 -6.61 -5.12 3.43
C LEU A 88 -6.40 -3.63 3.14
N TYR A 89 -5.85 -2.85 4.08
CA TYR A 89 -5.67 -1.42 3.92
C TYR A 89 -4.78 -1.08 2.71
N ALA A 90 -3.65 -1.78 2.57
CA ALA A 90 -2.75 -1.58 1.45
C ALA A 90 -3.42 -1.93 0.10
N THR A 91 -4.22 -3.00 0.07
CA THR A 91 -5.02 -3.39 -1.10
C THR A 91 -6.05 -2.33 -1.46
N ASN A 92 -6.79 -1.81 -0.48
CA ASN A 92 -7.76 -0.72 -0.70
C ASN A 92 -7.08 0.55 -1.25
N CYS A 93 -5.85 0.84 -0.83
CA CYS A 93 -5.07 1.95 -1.38
C CYS A 93 -4.70 1.70 -2.84
N ILE A 94 -4.27 0.47 -3.18
CA ILE A 94 -3.95 0.07 -4.56
C ILE A 94 -5.19 0.15 -5.46
N GLU A 95 -6.34 -0.35 -5.01
CA GLU A 95 -7.59 -0.28 -5.76
C GLU A 95 -8.03 1.17 -6.02
N GLN A 96 -7.83 2.06 -5.05
CA GLN A 96 -8.08 3.49 -5.23
C GLN A 96 -7.13 4.12 -6.27
N ILE A 97 -5.82 3.80 -6.23
CA ILE A 97 -4.84 4.28 -7.22
C ILE A 97 -5.20 3.79 -8.64
N LEU A 98 -5.71 2.56 -8.74
CA LEU A 98 -6.04 1.91 -10.01
C LEU A 98 -7.52 1.98 -10.37
N THR A 99 -8.30 2.85 -9.70
CA THR A 99 -9.72 3.01 -9.98
C THR A 99 -9.95 3.37 -11.46
N GLY A 100 -10.84 2.61 -12.11
CA GLY A 100 -11.14 2.77 -13.53
C GLY A 100 -10.10 2.17 -14.49
N LYS A 101 -9.03 1.55 -13.98
CA LYS A 101 -8.01 0.86 -14.78
C LYS A 101 -8.25 -0.64 -14.76
N LYS A 102 -7.97 -1.30 -15.89
CA LYS A 102 -7.87 -2.76 -15.95
C LYS A 102 -6.42 -3.14 -15.67
N TRP A 103 -6.21 -3.92 -14.62
CA TRP A 103 -4.91 -4.40 -14.19
C TRP A 103 -5.02 -5.85 -13.72
N LYS A 104 -3.93 -6.59 -13.85
CA LYS A 104 -3.78 -7.97 -13.36
C LYS A 104 -2.77 -8.06 -12.24
N TYR A 105 -1.83 -7.11 -12.18
CA TYR A 105 -0.80 -7.08 -11.16
C TYR A 105 -0.61 -5.66 -10.65
N ALA A 106 -0.44 -5.50 -9.36
CA ALA A 106 -0.03 -4.26 -8.74
C ALA A 106 0.87 -4.56 -7.54
N ALA A 107 1.89 -3.74 -7.32
CA ALA A 107 2.76 -3.86 -6.17
C ALA A 107 3.22 -2.51 -5.64
N ILE A 108 3.23 -2.39 -4.32
CA ILE A 108 3.95 -1.34 -3.61
C ILE A 108 5.21 -1.99 -3.07
N ILE A 109 6.36 -1.47 -3.46
CA ILE A 109 7.66 -1.99 -3.05
C ILE A 109 8.42 -0.86 -2.38
N PHE A 110 8.92 -1.11 -1.17
CA PHE A 110 9.47 -0.05 -0.35
C PHE A 110 10.58 -0.54 0.57
N ASN A 111 11.39 0.42 1.00
CA ASN A 111 12.34 0.29 2.08
C ASN A 111 12.30 1.59 2.91
N PRO A 112 13.12 1.74 3.97
CA PRO A 112 13.12 2.96 4.77
C PRO A 112 13.43 4.28 4.02
N GLN A 113 13.95 4.21 2.80
CA GLN A 113 14.38 5.36 2.01
C GLN A 113 13.47 5.65 0.81
N THR A 114 12.90 4.62 0.19
CA THR A 114 12.17 4.73 -1.07
C THR A 114 10.88 3.94 -1.06
N THR A 115 9.91 4.40 -1.84
CA THR A 115 8.68 3.67 -2.14
C THR A 115 8.44 3.79 -3.63
N ARG A 116 8.16 2.66 -4.29
CA ARG A 116 7.79 2.59 -5.70
C ARG A 116 6.48 1.83 -5.86
N PHE A 117 5.72 2.22 -6.87
CA PHE A 117 4.47 1.59 -7.24
C PHE A 117 4.55 1.10 -8.67
N GLU A 118 4.22 -0.18 -8.89
CA GLU A 118 4.28 -0.83 -10.18
C GLU A 118 2.96 -1.56 -10.45
N TRP A 119 2.45 -1.50 -11.67
CA TRP A 119 1.24 -2.20 -12.05
C TRP A 119 1.26 -2.58 -13.54
N LYS A 120 0.51 -3.64 -13.89
CA LYS A 120 0.35 -4.17 -15.24
C LYS A 120 -1.07 -4.63 -15.50
#